data_AF-A0A2K3K567-F1
#
_entry.id   AF-A0A2K3K567-F1
#
_cell.length_a   1.000
_cell.length_b   1.000
_cell.length_c   1.000
_cell.angle_alpha   90.00
_cell.angle_beta   90.00
_cell.angle_gamma   90.00
#
_symmetry.space_group_name_H-M   'P 1'
#
loop_
_entity.id
_entity.type
_entity.pdbx_description
1 polymer ?
#
loop_
_entity_poly.entity_id
_entity_poly.type
_entity_poly.pdbx_seq_one_letter_code
_entity_poly.pdbx_strand_id
1 'polypeptide(L)'
;MMTPTLFDVAANTGLLPIGDTYDPFKASDNIKFDFHNKSYSKYILENQKDDDEVSAEEHVAFLTLWLSQHVFCTQSLQVAKKYIPMAIQLHECQQFSFARLLLGCLYESMRDACEHIKKKGDGSTFLGDGPFWLLQLWLNATFPSELDLFLPEQFYAESSARQVEGTRLARLVPRIRGLSYDAVFQQYFNTFLNLKEFKLSFSPFLDRSLGPH
;
A
#
# COMPACT_ATOMS: atom_id res chain seq x y z
N MET A 1 -10.48 -4.02 -19.32
CA MET A 1 -9.47 -4.54 -18.38
C MET A 1 -9.88 -4.10 -16.99
N MET A 2 -10.13 -5.03 -16.05
CA MET A 2 -10.39 -4.66 -14.65
C MET A 2 -9.07 -4.35 -13.96
N THR A 3 -8.97 -3.19 -13.34
CA THR A 3 -7.75 -2.70 -12.70
C THR A 3 -8.09 -1.72 -11.58
N PRO A 4 -7.27 -1.61 -10.52
CA PRO A 4 -7.50 -0.63 -9.47
C PRO A 4 -7.61 0.80 -10.03
N THR A 5 -8.67 1.50 -9.69
CA THR A 5 -8.89 2.90 -10.05
C THR A 5 -8.52 3.83 -8.90
N LEU A 6 -8.46 5.13 -9.17
CA LEU A 6 -8.20 6.12 -8.13
C LEU A 6 -9.30 6.16 -7.06
N PHE A 7 -10.55 5.87 -7.43
CA PHE A 7 -11.66 5.73 -6.49
C PHE A 7 -11.51 4.50 -5.61
N ASP A 8 -10.97 3.39 -6.14
CA ASP A 8 -10.69 2.19 -5.35
C ASP A 8 -9.58 2.48 -4.32
N VAL A 9 -8.53 3.21 -4.71
CA VAL A 9 -7.48 3.64 -3.77
C VAL A 9 -8.08 4.48 -2.66
N ALA A 10 -8.90 5.47 -3.01
CA ALA A 10 -9.55 6.32 -2.03
C ALA A 10 -10.50 5.52 -1.12
N ALA A 11 -11.23 4.52 -1.64
CA ALA A 11 -12.11 3.66 -0.84
C ALA A 11 -11.33 2.82 0.17
N ASN A 12 -10.22 2.25 -0.29
CA ASN A 12 -9.37 1.38 0.52
C ASN A 12 -8.58 2.15 1.57
N THR A 13 -8.04 3.32 1.22
CA THR A 13 -7.05 4.02 2.06
C THR A 13 -7.60 5.28 2.74
N GLY A 14 -8.72 5.82 2.27
CA GLY A 14 -9.22 7.12 2.70
C GLY A 14 -8.45 8.31 2.14
N LEU A 15 -7.48 8.09 1.25
CA LEU A 15 -6.74 9.17 0.61
C LEU A 15 -7.63 9.91 -0.40
N LEU A 16 -7.46 11.23 -0.50
CA LEU A 16 -8.19 12.04 -1.47
C LEU A 16 -7.74 11.67 -2.89
N PRO A 17 -8.69 11.44 -3.82
CA PRO A 17 -8.39 11.17 -5.23
C PRO A 17 -8.05 12.45 -6.01
N ILE A 18 -8.19 13.61 -5.38
CA ILE A 18 -7.94 14.93 -5.97
C ILE A 18 -6.76 15.59 -5.26
N GLY A 19 -6.12 16.53 -5.96
CA GLY A 19 -4.99 17.29 -5.45
C GLY A 19 -3.89 17.43 -6.50
N ASP A 20 -2.91 18.26 -6.17
CA ASP A 20 -1.78 18.52 -7.04
C ASP A 20 -0.88 17.28 -7.20
N THR A 21 -0.12 17.24 -8.29
CA THR A 21 0.96 16.25 -8.45
C THR A 21 2.02 16.49 -7.39
N TYR A 22 2.47 15.41 -6.74
CA TYR A 22 3.59 15.47 -5.80
C TYR A 22 4.85 16.02 -6.49
N ASP A 23 5.48 17.01 -5.86
CA ASP A 23 6.72 17.61 -6.30
C ASP A 23 7.72 17.63 -5.14
N PRO A 24 8.84 16.87 -5.19
CA PRO A 24 9.82 16.84 -4.10
C PRO A 24 10.47 18.20 -3.83
N PHE A 25 10.49 19.13 -4.80
CA PHE A 25 11.09 20.45 -4.65
C PHE A 25 10.21 21.45 -3.88
N LYS A 26 8.96 21.07 -3.58
CA LYS A 26 8.06 21.85 -2.72
C LYS A 26 8.25 21.56 -1.23
N ALA A 27 9.12 20.63 -0.85
CA ALA A 27 9.44 20.41 0.55
C ALA A 27 10.11 21.65 1.14
N SER A 28 9.70 22.05 2.34
CA SER A 28 10.29 23.20 3.01
C SER A 28 11.70 22.89 3.52
N ASP A 29 12.47 23.95 3.76
CA ASP A 29 13.76 23.87 4.46
C ASP A 29 13.63 24.05 5.98
N ASN A 30 12.39 24.05 6.52
CA ASN A 30 12.12 24.28 7.94
C ASN A 30 12.65 23.15 8.81
N ILE A 31 12.56 21.91 8.31
CA ILE A 31 12.96 20.70 9.02
C ILE A 31 14.15 20.11 8.29
N LYS A 32 15.32 20.15 8.94
CA LYS A 32 16.55 19.55 8.41
C LYS A 32 16.72 18.16 9.03
N PHE A 33 16.17 17.17 8.34
CA PHE A 33 16.31 15.78 8.73
C PHE A 33 17.34 15.05 7.85
N ASP A 34 18.32 14.42 8.49
CA ASP A 34 19.24 13.48 7.86
C ASP A 34 19.56 12.32 8.81
N PHE A 35 20.00 11.20 8.25
CA PHE A 35 20.35 10.00 9.00
C PHE A 35 21.54 9.26 8.38
N HIS A 36 22.27 8.53 9.22
CA HIS A 36 23.43 7.77 8.81
C HIS A 36 23.10 6.30 8.55
N ASN A 37 22.41 5.63 9.48
CA ASN A 37 22.11 4.22 9.34
C ASN A 37 20.86 4.00 8.50
N LYS A 38 21.03 3.35 7.35
CA LYS A 38 19.91 3.11 6.43
C LYS A 38 19.15 1.82 6.72
N SER A 39 19.76 0.81 7.34
CA SER A 39 19.07 -0.45 7.66
C SER A 39 17.92 -0.20 8.64
N TYR A 40 16.74 -0.77 8.40
CA TYR A 40 15.55 -0.53 9.23
C TYR A 40 15.80 -0.65 10.74
N SER A 41 16.42 -1.74 11.20
CA SER A 41 16.69 -1.94 12.62
C SER A 41 17.61 -0.88 13.21
N LYS A 42 18.69 -0.52 12.49
CA LYS A 42 19.63 0.51 12.95
C LYS A 42 19.05 1.91 12.85
N TYR A 43 18.23 2.17 11.84
CA TYR A 43 17.52 3.42 11.66
C TYR A 43 16.56 3.69 12.83
N ILE A 44 15.77 2.68 13.23
CA ILE A 44 14.87 2.78 14.37
C ILE A 44 15.67 3.10 15.63
N LEU A 45 16.75 2.37 15.91
CA LEU A 45 17.60 2.63 17.08
C LEU A 45 18.27 4.02 17.06
N GLU A 46 18.58 4.57 15.88
CA GLU A 46 19.18 5.91 15.75
C GLU A 46 18.17 7.04 15.99
N ASN A 47 16.90 6.84 15.61
CA ASN A 47 15.89 7.89 15.62
C ASN A 47 14.84 7.75 16.73
N GLN A 48 14.79 6.62 17.43
CA GLN A 48 13.92 6.43 18.58
C GLN A 48 14.48 7.19 19.77
N LYS A 49 13.66 8.08 20.34
CA LYS A 49 13.89 8.69 21.65
C LYS A 49 12.79 8.28 22.60
N ASP A 50 13.09 8.39 23.88
CA ASP A 50 12.17 8.08 24.98
C ASP A 50 11.61 9.36 25.63
N ASP A 51 11.56 10.45 24.87
CA ASP A 51 11.06 11.75 25.32
C ASP A 51 9.51 11.80 25.29
N ASP A 52 8.91 12.63 26.14
CA ASP A 52 7.43 12.71 26.27
C ASP A 52 6.75 13.40 25.06
N GLU A 53 7.46 14.28 24.34
CA GLU A 53 6.94 15.00 23.17
C GLU A 53 7.68 14.60 21.89
N VAL A 54 6.92 14.30 20.83
CA VAL A 54 7.47 13.93 19.52
C VAL A 54 7.92 15.20 18.77
N SER A 55 9.22 15.29 18.48
CA SER A 55 9.79 16.39 17.70
C SER A 55 9.39 16.32 16.22
N ALA A 56 9.52 17.45 15.52
CA ALA A 56 9.24 17.49 14.08
C ALA A 56 10.15 16.54 13.28
N GLU A 57 11.43 16.47 13.65
CA GLU A 57 12.40 15.55 13.08
C GLU A 57 12.03 14.08 13.35
N GLU A 58 11.55 13.76 14.55
CA GLU A 58 11.12 12.39 14.88
C GLU A 58 9.89 11.99 14.08
N HIS A 59 8.92 12.89 13.92
CA HIS A 59 7.77 12.62 13.08
C HIS A 59 8.17 12.45 11.61
N VAL A 60 9.08 13.28 11.08
CA VAL A 60 9.63 13.11 9.71
C VAL A 60 10.42 11.81 9.59
N ALA A 61 11.17 11.41 10.61
CA ALA A 61 11.90 10.14 10.63
C ALA A 61 10.93 8.95 10.55
N PHE A 62 9.92 8.96 11.41
CA PHE A 62 8.85 7.97 11.40
C PHE A 62 8.16 7.89 10.04
N LEU A 63 7.76 9.02 9.46
CA LEU A 63 7.13 9.07 8.14
C LEU A 63 8.06 8.53 7.06
N THR A 64 9.36 8.85 7.09
CA THR A 64 10.33 8.35 6.11
C THR A 64 10.48 6.83 6.19
N LEU A 65 10.50 6.27 7.41
CA LEU A 65 10.49 4.82 7.64
C LEU A 65 9.19 4.19 7.14
N TRP A 66 8.04 4.74 7.53
CA TRP A 66 6.72 4.24 7.16
C TRP A 66 6.51 4.24 5.65
N LEU A 67 6.89 5.32 4.96
CA LEU A 67 6.87 5.43 3.51
C LEU A 67 7.75 4.37 2.83
N SER A 68 8.95 4.15 3.36
CA SER A 68 9.90 3.16 2.81
C SER A 68 9.41 1.73 2.98
N GLN A 69 8.98 1.38 4.20
CA GLN A 69 8.75 0.00 4.60
C GLN A 69 7.32 -0.47 4.31
N HIS A 70 6.33 0.39 4.54
CA HIS A 70 4.92 -0.02 4.57
C HIS A 70 4.09 0.56 3.43
N VAL A 71 4.39 1.79 2.97
CA VAL A 71 3.62 2.40 1.88
C VAL A 71 4.16 1.98 0.52
N PHE A 72 5.41 2.34 0.21
CA PHE A 72 6.03 2.07 -1.09
C PHE A 72 6.86 0.79 -1.11
N CYS A 73 7.07 0.14 0.04
CA CYS A 73 7.73 -1.15 0.18
C CYS A 73 8.98 -1.28 -0.71
N THR A 74 10.02 -0.49 -0.41
CA THR A 74 11.24 -0.44 -1.23
C THR A 74 11.92 -1.79 -1.37
N GLN A 75 12.55 -2.03 -2.52
CA GLN A 75 13.28 -3.28 -2.77
C GLN A 75 14.41 -3.55 -1.76
N SER A 76 15.01 -2.51 -1.18
CA SER A 76 16.06 -2.63 -0.18
C SER A 76 15.49 -2.81 1.23
N LEU A 77 16.23 -3.52 2.09
CA LEU A 77 16.00 -3.58 3.54
C LEU A 77 16.47 -2.30 4.27
N GLN A 78 16.30 -1.16 3.60
CA GLN A 78 16.85 0.12 4.03
C GLN A 78 15.84 1.26 3.82
N VAL A 79 15.81 2.20 4.76
CA VAL A 79 15.08 3.47 4.64
C VAL A 79 15.66 4.28 3.49
N ALA A 80 14.79 4.70 2.57
CA ALA A 80 15.21 5.41 1.37
C ALA A 80 15.14 6.93 1.57
N LYS A 81 16.31 7.59 1.51
CA LYS A 81 16.43 9.06 1.64
C LYS A 81 15.56 9.83 0.64
N LYS A 82 15.23 9.24 -0.51
CA LYS A 82 14.35 9.84 -1.52
C LYS A 82 12.95 10.20 -0.99
N TYR A 83 12.52 9.61 0.12
CA TYR A 83 11.22 9.90 0.73
C TYR A 83 11.25 11.00 1.80
N ILE A 84 12.44 11.52 2.18
CA ILE A 84 12.53 12.62 3.16
C ILE A 84 11.71 13.85 2.70
N PRO A 85 11.80 14.33 1.44
CA PRO A 85 11.01 15.48 1.02
C PRO A 85 9.49 15.25 1.13
N MET A 86 9.04 14.02 0.87
CA MET A 86 7.64 13.65 1.02
C MET A 86 7.22 13.60 2.49
N ALA A 87 8.07 13.03 3.35
CA ALA A 87 7.83 12.98 4.79
C ALA A 87 7.70 14.40 5.38
N ILE A 88 8.54 15.35 4.95
CA ILE A 88 8.45 16.76 5.34
C ILE A 88 7.11 17.35 4.88
N GLN A 89 6.74 17.18 3.61
CA GLN A 89 5.46 17.69 3.09
C GLN A 89 4.25 17.09 3.82
N LEU A 90 4.28 15.80 4.16
CA LEU A 90 3.23 15.15 4.95
C LEU A 90 3.18 15.67 6.38
N HIS A 91 4.34 15.87 7.02
CA HIS A 91 4.45 16.47 8.35
C HIS A 91 3.82 17.86 8.38
N GLU A 92 4.06 18.68 7.35
CA GLU A 92 3.51 20.02 7.21
C GLU A 92 2.08 20.05 6.65
N CYS A 93 1.43 18.90 6.52
CA CYS A 93 0.07 18.75 6.00
C CYS A 93 -0.14 19.36 4.60
N GLN A 94 0.90 19.37 3.75
CA GLN A 94 0.81 19.84 2.37
C GLN A 94 -0.17 18.97 1.57
N GLN A 95 -0.96 19.63 0.72
CA GLN A 95 -1.99 18.99 -0.08
C GLN A 95 -1.42 18.56 -1.44
N PHE A 96 -1.08 17.28 -1.58
CA PHE A 96 -0.83 16.64 -2.87
C PHE A 96 -1.63 15.35 -2.99
N SER A 97 -1.93 14.94 -4.22
CA SER A 97 -2.72 13.76 -4.50
C SER A 97 -1.92 12.47 -4.25
N PHE A 98 -1.79 12.09 -2.98
CA PHE A 98 -1.06 10.91 -2.55
C PHE A 98 -1.67 9.61 -3.12
N ALA A 99 -3.00 9.55 -3.26
CA ALA A 99 -3.69 8.41 -3.88
C ALA A 99 -3.22 8.17 -5.33
N ARG A 100 -3.06 9.25 -6.11
CA ARG A 100 -2.60 9.17 -7.51
C ARG A 100 -1.16 8.71 -7.60
N LEU A 101 -0.29 9.21 -6.71
CA LEU A 101 1.10 8.77 -6.64
C LEU A 101 1.19 7.28 -6.29
N LEU A 102 0.44 6.84 -5.27
CA LEU A 102 0.41 5.44 -4.85
C LEU A 102 -0.08 4.51 -5.97
N LEU A 103 -1.14 4.90 -6.68
CA LEU A 103 -1.64 4.16 -7.84
C LEU A 103 -0.62 4.10 -8.98
N GLY A 104 0.06 5.22 -9.27
CA GLY A 104 1.13 5.27 -10.26
C GLY A 104 2.28 4.31 -9.91
N CYS A 105 2.74 4.32 -8.65
CA CYS A 105 3.76 3.40 -8.17
C CYS A 105 3.31 1.94 -8.28
N LEU A 106 2.05 1.61 -7.97
CA LEU A 106 1.54 0.25 -8.16
C LEU A 106 1.67 -0.19 -9.63
N TYR A 107 1.27 0.65 -10.57
CA TYR A 107 1.34 0.32 -11.99
C TYR A 107 2.76 0.16 -12.50
N GLU A 108 3.68 1.01 -12.05
CA GLU A 108 5.11 0.89 -12.35
C GLU A 108 5.67 -0.44 -11.82
N SER A 109 5.45 -0.74 -10.54
CA SER A 109 5.85 -2.01 -9.93
C SER A 109 5.27 -3.24 -10.61
N MET A 110 4.00 -3.20 -11.04
CA MET A 110 3.37 -4.28 -11.80
C MET A 110 4.01 -4.45 -13.18
N ARG A 111 4.31 -3.35 -13.88
CA ARG A 111 4.99 -3.38 -15.18
C ARG A 111 6.37 -4.02 -15.03
N ASP A 112 7.15 -3.57 -14.06
CA ASP A 112 8.50 -4.08 -13.80
C ASP A 112 8.44 -5.57 -13.46
N ALA A 113 7.51 -5.98 -12.60
CA ALA A 113 7.27 -7.39 -12.31
C ALA A 113 6.98 -8.22 -13.56
N CYS A 114 6.11 -7.74 -14.44
CA CYS A 114 5.84 -8.41 -15.72
C CYS A 114 7.07 -8.50 -16.62
N GLU A 115 7.88 -7.43 -16.72
CA GLU A 115 9.10 -7.42 -17.52
C GLU A 115 10.14 -8.41 -16.97
N HIS A 116 10.31 -8.48 -15.65
CA HIS A 116 11.20 -9.42 -15.00
C HIS A 116 10.77 -10.87 -15.20
N ILE A 117 9.48 -11.18 -15.05
CA ILE A 117 8.95 -12.53 -15.28
C ILE A 117 9.22 -13.00 -16.71
N LYS A 118 9.10 -12.12 -17.71
CA LYS A 118 9.37 -12.43 -19.12
C LYS A 118 10.85 -12.71 -19.41
N LYS A 119 11.77 -12.14 -18.62
CA LYS A 119 13.22 -12.30 -18.81
C LYS A 119 13.80 -13.59 -18.21
N LYS A 120 12.98 -14.40 -17.50
CA LYS A 120 13.35 -15.66 -16.78
C LYS A 120 13.91 -16.83 -17.63
N GLY A 121 14.64 -16.56 -18.71
CA GLY A 121 15.57 -17.55 -19.27
C GLY A 121 16.85 -17.73 -18.42
N ASP A 122 17.12 -16.83 -17.47
CA ASP A 122 18.45 -16.64 -16.87
C ASP A 122 18.56 -16.93 -15.35
N GLY A 123 17.51 -17.45 -14.71
CA GLY A 123 17.56 -17.78 -13.28
C GLY A 123 17.57 -16.56 -12.34
N SER A 124 17.20 -15.37 -12.83
CA SER A 124 17.07 -14.18 -11.98
C SER A 124 16.01 -14.33 -10.87
N THR A 125 16.42 -14.02 -9.63
CA THR A 125 15.54 -13.92 -8.47
C THR A 125 14.75 -12.62 -8.55
N PHE A 126 13.49 -12.71 -8.97
CA PHE A 126 12.56 -11.58 -8.94
C PHE A 126 12.38 -11.10 -7.50
N LEU A 127 12.75 -9.85 -7.24
CA LEU A 127 12.50 -9.16 -5.97
C LEU A 127 11.51 -8.03 -6.26
N GLY A 128 10.22 -8.34 -6.15
CA GLY A 128 9.16 -7.36 -6.34
C GLY A 128 9.13 -6.35 -5.21
N ASP A 129 9.03 -5.07 -5.56
CA ASP A 129 8.89 -3.95 -4.64
C ASP A 129 7.67 -3.09 -5.03
N GLY A 130 7.30 -2.15 -4.16
CA GLY A 130 6.12 -1.32 -4.40
C GLY A 130 4.87 -1.74 -3.64
N PRO A 131 3.78 -0.98 -3.80
CA PRO A 131 2.56 -1.10 -2.99
C PRO A 131 1.66 -2.28 -3.42
N PHE A 132 2.21 -3.50 -3.60
CA PHE A 132 1.43 -4.68 -3.96
C PHE A 132 0.34 -5.04 -2.93
N TRP A 133 0.47 -4.57 -1.68
CA TRP A 133 -0.60 -4.62 -0.69
C TRP A 133 -1.89 -3.96 -1.20
N LEU A 134 -1.79 -2.88 -1.99
CA LEU A 134 -2.95 -2.19 -2.55
C LEU A 134 -3.65 -3.07 -3.59
N LEU A 135 -2.89 -3.78 -4.42
CA LEU A 135 -3.44 -4.76 -5.36
C LEU A 135 -4.14 -5.90 -4.60
N GLN A 136 -3.54 -6.38 -3.51
CA GLN A 136 -4.15 -7.42 -2.68
C GLN A 136 -5.48 -6.94 -2.07
N LEU A 137 -5.54 -5.74 -1.48
CA LEU A 137 -6.80 -5.20 -0.95
C LEU A 137 -7.86 -5.04 -2.03
N TRP A 138 -7.47 -4.57 -3.22
CA TRP A 138 -8.38 -4.46 -4.35
C TRP A 138 -8.92 -5.82 -4.81
N LEU A 139 -8.06 -6.86 -4.90
CA LEU A 139 -8.49 -8.22 -5.23
C LEU A 139 -9.44 -8.78 -4.17
N ASN A 140 -9.15 -8.55 -2.88
CA ASN A 140 -10.01 -8.97 -1.78
C ASN A 140 -11.39 -8.30 -1.82
N ALA A 141 -11.45 -7.03 -2.24
CA ALA A 141 -12.71 -6.31 -2.39
C ALA A 141 -13.51 -6.80 -3.61
N THR A 142 -12.81 -7.07 -4.71
CA THR A 142 -13.42 -7.37 -6.01
C THR A 142 -13.86 -8.83 -6.12
N PHE A 143 -13.10 -9.76 -5.54
CA PHE A 143 -13.31 -11.20 -5.69
C PHE A 143 -13.46 -11.95 -4.35
N PRO A 144 -14.18 -11.43 -3.34
CA PRO A 144 -14.23 -12.06 -2.02
C PRO A 144 -14.84 -13.47 -2.09
N SER A 145 -15.85 -13.69 -2.93
CA SER A 145 -16.49 -14.98 -3.09
C SER A 145 -15.62 -15.97 -3.87
N GLU A 146 -14.99 -15.53 -4.95
CA GLU A 146 -14.15 -16.37 -5.80
C GLU A 146 -12.83 -16.74 -5.14
N LEU A 147 -12.36 -15.93 -4.19
CA LEU A 147 -11.19 -16.22 -3.35
C LEU A 147 -11.56 -16.95 -2.04
N ASP A 148 -12.85 -17.24 -1.83
CA ASP A 148 -13.40 -17.82 -0.60
C ASP A 148 -12.87 -17.14 0.67
N LEU A 149 -12.94 -15.80 0.66
CA LEU A 149 -12.53 -14.94 1.76
C LEU A 149 -13.70 -14.76 2.73
N PHE A 150 -13.38 -14.79 4.01
CA PHE A 150 -14.34 -14.44 5.06
C PHE A 150 -13.70 -13.52 6.09
N LEU A 151 -14.55 -12.78 6.80
CA LEU A 151 -14.15 -11.95 7.92
C LEU A 151 -14.30 -12.78 9.21
N PRO A 152 -13.25 -12.97 10.01
CA PRO A 152 -13.38 -13.58 11.33
C PRO A 152 -14.24 -12.73 12.27
N GLU A 153 -15.07 -13.37 13.10
CA GLU A 153 -16.05 -12.73 13.98
C GLU A 153 -15.44 -11.68 14.92
N GLN A 154 -14.23 -11.94 15.43
CA GLN A 154 -13.49 -11.01 16.29
C GLN A 154 -13.25 -9.64 15.66
N PHE A 155 -13.32 -9.52 14.33
CA PHE A 155 -13.12 -8.26 13.60
C PHE A 155 -14.44 -7.60 13.17
N TYR A 156 -15.61 -8.13 13.53
CA TYR A 156 -16.91 -7.59 13.12
C TYR A 156 -17.17 -6.18 13.66
N ALA A 157 -16.87 -5.94 14.93
CA ALA A 157 -17.05 -4.62 15.54
C ALA A 157 -16.15 -3.56 14.89
N GLU A 158 -14.84 -3.84 14.78
CA GLU A 158 -13.85 -2.98 14.11
C GLU A 158 -14.27 -2.70 12.66
N SER A 159 -14.65 -3.75 11.93
CA SER A 159 -15.06 -3.61 10.54
C SER A 159 -16.34 -2.79 10.42
N SER A 160 -17.33 -2.95 11.30
CA SER A 160 -18.58 -2.19 11.20
C SER A 160 -18.40 -0.70 11.49
N ALA A 161 -17.44 -0.35 12.35
CA ALA A 161 -17.11 1.04 12.69
C ALA A 161 -16.06 1.69 11.78
N ARG A 162 -15.63 0.99 10.72
CA ARG A 162 -14.54 1.44 9.83
C ARG A 162 -14.86 2.76 9.13
N GLN A 163 -13.85 3.60 8.97
CA GLN A 163 -13.91 4.82 8.16
C GLN A 163 -13.53 4.56 6.69
N VAL A 164 -12.70 3.54 6.46
CA VAL A 164 -12.19 3.16 5.13
C VAL A 164 -12.34 1.65 4.94
N GLU A 165 -12.51 1.21 3.70
CA GLU A 165 -12.72 -0.22 3.41
C GLU A 165 -11.48 -1.07 3.67
N GLY A 166 -10.28 -0.48 3.56
CA GLY A 166 -9.02 -1.17 3.80
C GLY A 166 -8.95 -1.86 5.16
N THR A 167 -9.55 -1.28 6.20
CA THR A 167 -9.61 -1.88 7.55
C THR A 167 -10.26 -3.26 7.51
N ARG A 168 -11.42 -3.39 6.86
CA ARG A 168 -12.12 -4.68 6.74
C ARG A 168 -11.37 -5.63 5.80
N LEU A 169 -10.89 -5.11 4.67
CA LEU A 169 -10.23 -5.90 3.63
C LEU A 169 -8.91 -6.54 4.10
N ALA A 170 -8.17 -5.86 4.98
CA ALA A 170 -6.95 -6.38 5.60
C ALA A 170 -7.20 -7.50 6.63
N ARG A 171 -8.45 -7.64 7.11
CA ARG A 171 -8.87 -8.69 8.05
C ARG A 171 -9.49 -9.91 7.35
N LEU A 172 -9.73 -9.82 6.05
CA LEU A 172 -10.23 -10.95 5.27
C LEU A 172 -9.16 -12.04 5.21
N VAL A 173 -9.59 -13.28 5.46
CA VAL A 173 -8.71 -14.44 5.38
C VAL A 173 -9.34 -15.52 4.49
N PRO A 174 -8.53 -16.30 3.76
CA PRO A 174 -9.03 -17.48 3.05
C PRO A 174 -9.62 -18.49 4.04
N ARG A 175 -10.72 -19.18 3.67
CA ARG A 175 -11.25 -20.28 4.48
C ARG A 175 -10.26 -21.44 4.61
N ILE A 176 -9.51 -21.72 3.54
CA ILE A 176 -8.49 -22.76 3.54
C ILE A 176 -7.28 -22.25 4.32
N ARG A 177 -7.01 -22.86 5.48
CA ARG A 177 -5.86 -22.51 6.34
C ARG A 177 -4.67 -23.41 6.03
N GLY A 178 -3.47 -22.94 6.38
CA GLY A 178 -2.23 -23.71 6.26
C GLY A 178 -1.69 -23.87 4.84
N LEU A 179 -2.20 -23.10 3.88
CA LEU A 179 -1.64 -23.02 2.54
C LEU A 179 -0.27 -22.32 2.57
N SER A 180 0.66 -22.80 1.75
CA SER A 180 1.91 -22.08 1.47
C SER A 180 1.61 -20.80 0.69
N TYR A 181 2.53 -19.82 0.74
CA TYR A 181 2.39 -18.58 -0.02
C TYR A 181 2.23 -18.84 -1.53
N ASP A 182 2.94 -19.84 -2.07
CA ASP A 182 2.82 -20.22 -3.48
C ASP A 182 1.41 -20.72 -3.82
N ALA A 183 0.81 -21.54 -2.94
CA ALA A 183 -0.54 -22.05 -3.14
C ALA A 183 -1.59 -20.94 -3.06
N VAL A 184 -1.43 -20.00 -2.11
CA VAL A 184 -2.30 -18.82 -2.00
C VAL A 184 -2.16 -17.94 -3.25
N PHE A 185 -0.94 -17.65 -3.70
CA PHE A 185 -0.72 -16.87 -4.91
C PHE A 185 -1.34 -17.53 -6.14
N GLN A 186 -1.16 -18.85 -6.29
CA GLN A 186 -1.74 -19.61 -7.40
C GLN A 186 -3.28 -19.61 -7.36
N GLN A 187 -3.89 -19.62 -6.17
CA GLN A 187 -5.34 -19.45 -6.03
C GLN A 187 -5.80 -18.10 -6.60
N TYR A 188 -5.16 -17.00 -6.21
CA TYR A 188 -5.50 -15.67 -6.72
C TYR A 188 -5.34 -15.59 -8.24
N PHE A 189 -4.23 -16.12 -8.75
CA PHE A 189 -3.93 -16.11 -10.17
C PHE A 189 -4.93 -16.95 -10.99
N ASN A 190 -5.23 -18.16 -10.53
CA ASN A 190 -6.20 -19.04 -11.18
C ASN A 190 -7.62 -18.47 -11.12
N THR A 191 -8.03 -17.90 -9.99
CA THR A 191 -9.31 -17.20 -9.88
C THR A 191 -9.41 -16.13 -10.96
N PHE A 192 -8.40 -15.27 -11.07
CA PHE A 192 -8.38 -14.21 -12.08
C PHE A 192 -8.41 -14.74 -13.52
N LEU A 193 -7.60 -15.76 -13.85
CA LEU A 193 -7.57 -16.36 -15.20
C LEU A 193 -8.89 -17.01 -15.61
N ASN A 194 -9.65 -17.52 -14.64
CA ASN A 194 -10.92 -18.20 -14.89
C ASN A 194 -12.12 -17.23 -14.98
N LEU A 195 -11.92 -15.93 -14.76
CA LEU A 195 -12.95 -14.91 -14.93
C LEU A 195 -13.27 -14.71 -16.42
N LYS A 196 -14.36 -15.31 -16.88
CA LYS A 196 -14.83 -15.20 -18.27
C LYS A 196 -15.91 -14.12 -18.46
N GLU A 197 -16.67 -13.84 -17.41
CA GLU A 197 -17.80 -12.91 -17.44
C GLU A 197 -17.73 -11.93 -16.27
N PHE A 198 -18.16 -10.69 -16.51
CA PHE A 198 -18.26 -9.68 -15.48
C PHE A 198 -19.52 -9.89 -14.64
N LYS A 199 -19.39 -9.78 -13.32
CA LYS A 199 -20.50 -9.75 -12.37
C LYS A 199 -20.54 -8.38 -11.70
N LEU A 200 -21.73 -7.90 -11.36
CA LEU A 200 -21.89 -6.63 -10.62
C LEU A 200 -21.11 -6.62 -9.28
N SER A 201 -20.92 -7.79 -8.67
CA SER A 201 -20.11 -7.95 -7.45
C SER A 201 -18.63 -7.58 -7.64
N PHE A 202 -18.14 -7.49 -8.88
CA PHE A 202 -16.77 -7.08 -9.21
C PHE A 202 -16.60 -5.56 -9.32
N SER A 203 -17.64 -4.79 -9.01
CA SER A 203 -17.56 -3.34 -8.85
C SER A 203 -18.00 -2.94 -7.44
N PRO A 204 -17.28 -3.37 -6.38
CA PRO A 204 -17.70 -3.20 -4.99
C PRO A 204 -17.79 -1.74 -4.55
N PHE A 205 -17.17 -0.82 -5.30
CA PHE A 205 -17.09 0.61 -4.98
C PHE A 205 -17.92 1.48 -5.94
N LEU A 206 -18.82 0.89 -6.72
CA LEU A 206 -19.69 1.67 -7.63
C LEU A 206 -20.60 2.65 -6.86
N ASP A 207 -21.22 2.18 -5.78
CA ASP A 207 -22.15 2.96 -4.93
C ASP A 207 -21.49 3.42 -3.62
N ARG A 208 -20.23 3.84 -3.70
CA ARG A 208 -19.33 4.04 -2.56
C ARG A 208 -19.97 4.82 -1.40
N SER A 209 -20.05 4.19 -0.22
CA SER A 209 -20.60 4.78 1.00
C SER A 209 -19.56 5.22 2.04
N LEU A 210 -18.26 4.97 1.79
CA LEU A 210 -17.17 5.16 2.77
C LEU A 210 -15.91 5.82 2.16
N GLY A 211 -15.18 6.56 2.99
CA GLY A 211 -13.99 7.34 2.64
C GLY A 211 -14.29 8.79 2.20
N PRO A 212 -13.29 9.57 1.76
CA PRO A 212 -13.46 11.00 1.52
C PRO A 212 -14.44 11.27 0.38
N HIS A 213 -15.35 12.23 0.62
CA HIS A 213 -16.30 12.79 -0.34
C HIS A 213 -15.67 13.92 -1.16
#